data_AF-A0A957W4Y7-F1
#
_entry.id   AF-A0A957W4Y7-F1
#
_cell.length_a   1.000
_cell.length_b   1.000
_cell.length_c   1.000
_cell.angle_alpha   90.00
_cell.angle_beta   90.00
_cell.angle_gamma   90.00
#
_symmetry.space_group_name_H-M   'P 1'
#
loop_
_entity.id
_entity.type
_entity.pdbx_description
1 polymer ?
#
loop_
_entity_poly.entity_id
_entity_poly.type
_entity_poly.pdbx_seq_one_letter_code
_entity_poly.pdbx_strand_id
1 'polypeptide(L)'
;NGSKAGGFNSPAKEQLPGDDMDNILAVLAMFPVTARDEMRGMPDDFEKFGNELAPIDDEDFTAIWQALIDRLLAHEAYVMLFNKAYPNTPPEELGFQHAANGIAAFVSKAFAFTNSPWDRYLAGDETALTDEAKQGALLFLGQANCSRCHAGNLFTDQLTHNLAMPQVGPGNNKAQPGIDLGRAGETGDPADNYAFRTPPLRNVALTGPWTHAGAYTSLEAVVRHHLNPAQALHSYDPSQLRADLQGSFQSDESYLSAQLSHLDPLVATPVDLSDREFDQVIAFLNALTDPAAINLTNVVPKSVPSGLPVDK
;
A
#
# COMPACT_ATOMS: atom_id res chain seq x y z
N ASN A 1 1.02 6.58 23.55
CA ASN A 1 0.35 5.34 24.01
C ASN A 1 -1.16 5.50 23.93
N GLY A 2 -1.73 5.35 22.72
CA GLY A 2 -3.19 5.20 22.55
C GLY A 2 -3.61 3.81 23.00
N SER A 3 -4.85 3.65 23.48
CA SER A 3 -5.32 2.31 23.81
C SER A 3 -5.41 1.45 22.53
N LYS A 4 -5.14 0.16 22.67
CA LYS A 4 -5.23 -0.80 21.58
C LYS A 4 -6.55 -1.55 21.71
N ALA A 5 -7.61 -1.07 21.06
CA ALA A 5 -8.82 -1.87 20.92
C ALA A 5 -8.51 -3.13 20.09
N GLY A 6 -8.83 -4.33 20.61
CA GLY A 6 -8.53 -5.60 19.94
C GLY A 6 -7.04 -5.87 19.66
N GLY A 7 -6.11 -5.16 20.31
CA GLY A 7 -4.68 -5.30 20.09
C GLY A 7 -4.11 -4.51 18.90
N PHE A 8 -4.94 -3.78 18.15
CA PHE A 8 -4.52 -2.94 17.03
C PHE A 8 -4.25 -1.50 17.47
N ASN A 9 -3.27 -0.85 16.82
CA ASN A 9 -3.05 0.59 16.95
C ASN A 9 -3.53 1.26 15.65
N SER A 10 -4.46 2.20 15.74
CA SER A 10 -5.08 2.82 14.56
C SER A 10 -5.47 4.28 14.81
N PRO A 11 -5.72 5.08 13.76
CA PRO A 11 -6.19 6.47 13.89
C PRO A 11 -7.48 6.62 14.72
N ALA A 12 -8.37 5.63 14.67
CA ALA A 12 -9.63 5.62 15.42
C ALA A 12 -9.49 5.30 16.92
N LYS A 13 -8.31 4.85 17.36
CA LYS A 13 -8.00 4.52 18.77
C LYS A 13 -9.09 3.63 19.41
N GLU A 14 -9.72 4.10 20.49
CA GLU A 14 -10.78 3.43 21.24
C GLU A 14 -12.07 3.20 20.42
N GLN A 15 -12.30 3.98 19.35
CA GLN A 15 -13.50 3.85 18.52
C GLN A 15 -13.47 2.62 17.61
N LEU A 16 -12.28 2.06 17.33
CA LEU A 16 -12.17 0.86 16.53
C LEU A 16 -12.83 -0.32 17.27
N PRO A 17 -13.79 -1.05 16.66
CA PRO A 17 -14.46 -2.19 17.28
C PRO A 17 -13.56 -3.44 17.29
N GLY A 18 -12.42 -3.36 17.98
CA GLY A 18 -11.31 -4.29 17.80
C GLY A 18 -11.59 -5.76 18.15
N ASP A 19 -12.53 -6.04 19.06
CA ASP A 19 -12.85 -7.42 19.47
C ASP A 19 -13.58 -8.23 18.37
N ASP A 20 -14.17 -7.54 17.40
CA ASP A 20 -14.90 -8.12 16.26
C ASP A 20 -14.09 -8.10 14.95
N MET A 21 -12.81 -7.72 14.99
CA MET A 21 -11.93 -7.62 13.82
C MET A 21 -11.11 -8.91 13.63
N ASP A 22 -11.25 -9.56 12.48
CA ASP A 22 -10.59 -10.84 12.22
C ASP A 22 -9.06 -10.71 12.10
N ASN A 23 -8.56 -9.62 11.51
CA ASN A 23 -7.14 -9.39 11.24
C ASN A 23 -6.84 -7.95 10.79
N ILE A 24 -5.56 -7.64 10.55
CA ILE A 24 -5.10 -6.31 10.12
C ILE A 24 -5.67 -5.85 8.76
N LEU A 25 -6.02 -6.76 7.85
CA LEU A 25 -6.64 -6.37 6.58
C LEU A 25 -8.07 -5.86 6.80
N ALA A 26 -8.78 -6.45 7.77
CA ALA A 26 -10.09 -5.93 8.16
C ALA A 26 -9.94 -4.53 8.77
N VAL A 27 -8.94 -4.32 9.63
CA VAL A 27 -8.65 -3.00 10.20
C VAL A 27 -8.35 -1.98 9.10
N LEU A 28 -7.53 -2.35 8.11
CA LEU A 28 -7.24 -1.47 6.97
C LEU A 28 -8.52 -1.10 6.19
N ALA A 29 -9.43 -2.05 5.98
CA ALA A 29 -10.68 -1.82 5.25
C ALA A 29 -11.65 -0.84 5.97
N MET A 30 -11.40 -0.51 7.25
CA MET A 30 -12.21 0.43 8.00
C MET A 30 -11.94 1.91 7.63
N PHE A 31 -10.77 2.25 7.08
CA PHE A 31 -10.31 3.64 6.98
C PHE A 31 -10.54 4.35 5.63
N PRO A 32 -10.51 3.69 4.46
CA PRO A 32 -10.75 4.38 3.20
C PRO A 32 -12.10 5.09 3.14
N VAL A 33 -13.10 4.48 3.77
CA VAL A 33 -14.47 5.02 3.89
C VAL A 33 -14.58 6.22 4.84
N THR A 34 -13.54 6.51 5.62
CA THR A 34 -13.51 7.64 6.56
C THR A 34 -12.74 8.83 6.00
N ALA A 35 -11.91 8.61 4.98
CA ALA A 35 -11.07 9.63 4.36
C ALA A 35 -11.84 10.43 3.29
N ARG A 36 -11.75 11.77 3.38
CA ARG A 36 -12.44 12.72 2.49
C ARG A 36 -11.95 12.63 1.05
N ASP A 37 -10.64 12.51 0.88
CA ASP A 37 -9.99 12.38 -0.43
C ASP A 37 -10.13 10.98 -1.05
N GLU A 38 -10.77 10.05 -0.34
CA GLU A 38 -11.01 8.69 -0.80
C GLU A 38 -12.51 8.41 -1.00
N MET A 39 -13.15 7.65 -0.10
CA MET A 39 -14.51 7.15 -0.31
C MET A 39 -15.59 7.94 0.44
N ARG A 40 -15.22 8.82 1.39
CA ARG A 40 -16.21 9.49 2.25
C ARG A 40 -16.97 10.61 1.54
N GLY A 41 -16.31 11.34 0.65
CA GLY A 41 -16.83 12.54 0.01
C GLY A 41 -16.68 13.81 0.85
N MET A 42 -16.82 14.96 0.18
CA MET A 42 -16.66 16.30 0.75
C MET A 42 -17.97 16.80 1.39
N PRO A 43 -17.92 17.75 2.35
CA PRO A 43 -19.12 18.21 3.06
C PRO A 43 -20.27 18.68 2.18
N ASP A 44 -19.97 19.28 1.01
CA ASP A 44 -20.95 19.77 0.05
C ASP A 44 -21.58 18.67 -0.83
N ASP A 45 -21.07 17.43 -0.75
CA ASP A 45 -21.63 16.28 -1.47
C ASP A 45 -23.00 15.85 -0.93
N PHE A 46 -23.35 16.21 0.32
CA PHE A 46 -24.69 15.95 0.85
C PHE A 46 -25.76 16.67 0.04
N GLU A 47 -25.60 17.98 -0.18
CA GLU A 47 -26.57 18.79 -0.91
C GLU A 47 -26.58 18.43 -2.41
N LYS A 48 -25.42 18.06 -2.97
CA LYS A 48 -25.26 17.76 -4.40
C LYS A 48 -25.74 16.36 -4.78
N PHE A 49 -25.44 15.37 -3.95
CA PHE A 49 -25.57 13.95 -4.29
C PHE A 49 -26.34 13.13 -3.25
N GLY A 50 -26.74 13.74 -2.14
CA GLY A 50 -27.42 13.02 -1.04
C GLY A 50 -26.49 12.11 -0.24
N ASN A 51 -25.17 12.35 -0.26
CA ASN A 51 -24.21 11.53 0.46
C ASN A 51 -24.28 11.77 1.98
N GLU A 52 -24.97 10.91 2.72
CA GLU A 52 -25.20 11.03 4.17
C GLU A 52 -23.94 10.91 5.04
N LEU A 53 -22.80 10.49 4.47
CA LEU A 53 -21.51 10.45 5.16
C LEU A 53 -20.82 11.82 5.17
N ALA A 54 -21.15 12.66 4.19
CA ALA A 54 -20.52 13.96 3.99
C ALA A 54 -20.65 14.90 5.22
N PRO A 55 -21.80 15.04 5.90
CA PRO A 55 -21.95 15.98 7.01
C PRO A 55 -21.42 15.48 8.36
N ILE A 56 -21.03 14.20 8.46
CA ILE A 56 -20.52 13.63 9.72
C ILE A 56 -19.16 14.28 10.06
N ASP A 57 -18.83 14.45 11.35
CA ASP A 57 -17.56 15.03 11.82
C ASP A 57 -16.35 14.13 11.50
N ASP A 58 -15.18 14.72 11.24
CA ASP A 58 -14.00 13.97 10.78
C ASP A 58 -13.41 13.02 11.83
N GLU A 59 -13.64 13.28 13.11
CA GLU A 59 -13.13 12.47 14.21
C GLU A 59 -14.19 11.48 14.76
N ASP A 60 -15.42 11.50 14.24
CA ASP A 60 -16.51 10.59 14.61
C ASP A 60 -16.55 9.34 13.72
N PHE A 61 -15.52 8.50 13.87
CA PHE A 61 -15.40 7.23 13.15
C PHE A 61 -16.61 6.32 13.37
N THR A 62 -17.15 6.32 14.58
CA THR A 62 -18.30 5.49 14.95
C THR A 62 -19.54 5.86 14.14
N ALA A 63 -19.86 7.16 14.04
CA ALA A 63 -21.00 7.61 13.24
C ALA A 63 -20.81 7.33 11.74
N ILE A 64 -19.60 7.48 11.20
CA ILE A 64 -19.29 7.18 9.80
C ILE A 64 -19.56 5.70 9.51
N TRP A 65 -19.02 4.80 10.35
CA TRP A 65 -19.22 3.36 10.19
C TRP A 65 -20.67 2.94 10.40
N GLN A 66 -21.39 3.59 11.32
CA GLN A 66 -22.82 3.34 11.51
C GLN A 66 -23.61 3.69 10.25
N ALA A 67 -23.40 4.88 9.67
CA ALA A 67 -24.09 5.29 8.45
C ALA A 67 -23.81 4.32 7.27
N LEU A 68 -22.58 3.79 7.17
CA LEU A 68 -22.22 2.82 6.15
C LEU A 68 -22.95 1.48 6.32
N ILE A 69 -23.02 0.94 7.54
CA ILE A 69 -23.73 -0.32 7.75
C ILE A 69 -25.25 -0.13 7.54
N ASP A 70 -25.81 1.00 7.96
CA ASP A 70 -27.22 1.34 7.70
C ASP A 70 -27.51 1.39 6.20
N ARG A 71 -26.62 2.01 5.40
CA ARG A 71 -26.70 2.02 3.94
C ARG A 71 -26.69 0.62 3.34
N LEU A 72 -25.83 -0.28 3.85
CA LEU A 72 -25.79 -1.67 3.38
C LEU A 72 -27.06 -2.44 3.77
N LEU A 73 -27.52 -2.30 5.00
CA LEU A 73 -28.71 -3.00 5.53
C LEU A 73 -30.03 -2.49 4.92
N ALA A 74 -30.03 -1.31 4.30
CA ALA A 74 -31.15 -0.84 3.48
C ALA A 74 -31.41 -1.70 2.23
N HIS A 75 -30.48 -2.59 1.85
CA HIS A 75 -30.66 -3.53 0.75
C HIS A 75 -30.89 -4.96 1.26
N GLU A 76 -32.07 -5.54 0.96
CA GLU A 76 -32.43 -6.91 1.35
C GLU A 76 -31.39 -7.96 0.94
N ALA A 77 -30.75 -7.77 -0.23
CA ALA A 77 -29.71 -8.67 -0.71
C ALA A 77 -28.47 -8.68 0.21
N TYR A 78 -28.05 -7.53 0.76
CA TYR A 78 -26.96 -7.49 1.72
C TYR A 78 -27.37 -8.09 3.07
N VAL A 79 -28.60 -7.82 3.54
CA VAL A 79 -29.13 -8.43 4.78
C VAL A 79 -29.07 -9.96 4.69
N MET A 80 -29.51 -10.55 3.56
CA MET A 80 -29.41 -12.00 3.34
C MET A 80 -27.97 -12.51 3.37
N LEU A 81 -27.02 -11.77 2.80
CA LEU A 81 -25.60 -12.14 2.80
C LEU A 81 -24.99 -12.06 4.20
N PHE A 82 -25.28 -11.00 4.96
CA PHE A 82 -24.83 -10.86 6.34
C PHE A 82 -25.39 -11.95 7.25
N ASN A 83 -26.70 -12.22 7.18
CA ASN A 83 -27.31 -13.30 7.97
C ASN A 83 -26.70 -14.68 7.66
N LYS A 84 -26.26 -14.89 6.42
CA LYS A 84 -25.57 -16.13 6.04
C LYS A 84 -24.13 -16.20 6.56
N ALA A 85 -23.41 -15.08 6.57
CA ALA A 85 -22.05 -15.01 7.06
C ALA A 85 -21.97 -15.02 8.60
N TYR A 86 -22.96 -14.40 9.25
CA TYR A 86 -23.04 -14.18 10.70
C TYR A 86 -24.39 -14.67 11.26
N PRO A 87 -24.67 -15.99 11.24
CA PRO A 87 -25.99 -16.54 11.59
C PRO A 87 -26.39 -16.35 13.07
N ASN A 88 -25.42 -16.00 13.93
CA ASN A 88 -25.64 -15.78 15.36
C ASN A 88 -25.59 -14.29 15.73
N THR A 89 -25.44 -13.40 14.76
CA THR A 89 -25.42 -11.95 14.99
C THR A 89 -26.74 -11.39 14.47
N PRO A 90 -27.61 -10.86 15.35
CA PRO A 90 -28.85 -10.26 14.91
C PRO A 90 -28.56 -8.95 14.12
N PRO A 91 -29.45 -8.54 13.19
CA PRO A 91 -29.20 -7.38 12.32
C PRO A 91 -28.86 -6.08 13.05
N GLU A 92 -29.44 -5.86 14.24
CA GLU A 92 -29.17 -4.70 15.09
C GLU A 92 -27.76 -4.68 15.72
N GLU A 93 -27.06 -5.82 15.74
CA GLU A 93 -25.68 -5.94 16.22
C GLU A 93 -24.67 -5.93 15.04
N LEU A 94 -25.13 -5.91 13.80
CA LEU A 94 -24.25 -5.76 12.65
C LEU A 94 -23.69 -4.34 12.59
N GLY A 95 -22.38 -4.22 12.75
CA GLY A 95 -21.61 -3.01 12.43
C GLY A 95 -20.77 -3.16 11.15
N PHE A 96 -20.15 -2.05 10.71
CA PHE A 96 -19.31 -2.01 9.50
C PHE A 96 -18.11 -2.96 9.55
N GLN A 97 -17.62 -3.33 10.74
CA GLN A 97 -16.57 -4.34 10.90
C GLN A 97 -16.89 -5.68 10.24
N HIS A 98 -18.18 -6.07 10.18
CA HIS A 98 -18.61 -7.28 9.49
C HIS A 98 -18.40 -7.17 7.97
N ALA A 99 -18.62 -5.98 7.40
CA ALA A 99 -18.31 -5.71 6.00
C ALA A 99 -16.79 -5.72 5.78
N ALA A 100 -16.03 -5.09 6.69
CA ALA A 100 -14.57 -5.03 6.64
C ALA A 100 -13.91 -6.43 6.72
N ASN A 101 -14.43 -7.32 7.57
CA ASN A 101 -14.02 -8.74 7.63
C ASN A 101 -14.30 -9.45 6.29
N GLY A 102 -15.46 -9.20 5.67
CA GLY A 102 -15.77 -9.71 4.34
C GLY A 102 -14.80 -9.22 3.25
N ILE A 103 -14.45 -7.93 3.27
CA ILE A 103 -13.46 -7.33 2.37
C ILE A 103 -12.08 -7.98 2.58
N ALA A 104 -11.66 -8.13 3.84
CA ALA A 104 -10.40 -8.78 4.19
C ALA A 104 -10.31 -10.23 3.70
N ALA A 105 -11.39 -11.00 3.86
CA ALA A 105 -11.50 -12.37 3.35
C ALA A 105 -11.43 -12.42 1.82
N PHE A 106 -12.06 -11.47 1.13
CA PHE A 106 -11.96 -11.35 -0.32
C PHE A 106 -10.53 -11.03 -0.76
N VAL A 107 -9.93 -9.95 -0.23
CA VAL A 107 -8.60 -9.47 -0.62
C VAL A 107 -7.54 -10.55 -0.38
N SER A 108 -7.55 -11.18 0.79
CA SER A 108 -6.58 -12.23 1.14
C SER A 108 -6.68 -13.44 0.21
N LYS A 109 -7.87 -13.78 -0.28
CA LYS A 109 -8.06 -14.91 -1.19
C LYS A 109 -7.84 -14.56 -2.66
N ALA A 110 -8.36 -13.42 -3.10
CA ALA A 110 -8.37 -13.04 -4.50
C ALA A 110 -7.00 -12.56 -4.99
N PHE A 111 -6.15 -12.04 -4.10
CA PHE A 111 -4.89 -11.38 -4.47
C PHE A 111 -3.63 -12.05 -3.90
N ALA A 112 -3.72 -13.28 -3.40
CA ALA A 112 -2.56 -13.97 -2.79
C ALA A 112 -1.42 -14.26 -3.78
N PHE A 113 -1.74 -14.56 -5.06
CA PHE A 113 -0.81 -14.81 -6.18
C PHE A 113 0.55 -15.40 -5.81
N THR A 114 0.63 -16.73 -5.78
CA THR A 114 1.80 -17.49 -5.30
C THR A 114 2.35 -18.50 -6.32
N ASN A 115 2.18 -18.24 -7.62
CA ASN A 115 2.60 -19.12 -8.71
C ASN A 115 3.46 -18.38 -9.77
N SER A 116 4.34 -17.48 -9.33
CA SER A 116 5.32 -16.82 -10.19
C SER A 116 6.37 -17.80 -10.74
N PRO A 117 7.11 -17.44 -11.80
CA PRO A 117 8.31 -18.18 -12.23
C PRO A 117 9.27 -18.51 -11.07
N TRP A 118 9.49 -17.57 -10.16
CA TRP A 118 10.28 -17.80 -8.94
C TRP A 118 9.69 -18.90 -8.05
N ASP A 119 8.38 -18.88 -7.81
CA ASP A 119 7.71 -19.89 -6.96
C ASP A 119 7.82 -21.29 -7.57
N ARG A 120 7.63 -21.42 -8.89
CA ARG A 120 7.76 -22.71 -9.60
C ARG A 120 9.19 -23.24 -9.57
N TYR A 121 10.18 -22.35 -9.71
CA TYR A 121 11.58 -22.72 -9.61
C TYR A 121 11.94 -23.27 -8.23
N LEU A 122 11.48 -22.60 -7.16
CA LEU A 122 11.66 -23.10 -5.79
C LEU A 122 10.92 -24.42 -5.53
N ALA A 123 9.84 -24.68 -6.26
CA ALA A 123 9.10 -25.94 -6.21
C ALA A 123 9.74 -27.07 -7.05
N GLY A 124 10.89 -26.83 -7.70
CA GLY A 124 11.67 -27.82 -8.43
C GLY A 124 11.55 -27.78 -9.96
N ASP A 125 10.81 -26.83 -10.53
CA ASP A 125 10.82 -26.58 -11.97
C ASP A 125 12.03 -25.73 -12.34
N GLU A 126 13.18 -26.37 -12.58
CA GLU A 126 14.43 -25.70 -12.93
C GLU A 126 14.36 -24.87 -14.23
N THR A 127 13.32 -25.10 -15.04
CA THR A 127 13.07 -24.41 -16.32
C THR A 127 12.19 -23.17 -16.16
N ALA A 128 11.60 -22.95 -14.98
CA ALA A 128 10.71 -21.82 -14.73
C ALA A 128 11.44 -20.46 -14.77
N LEU A 129 12.74 -20.42 -14.43
CA LEU A 129 13.57 -19.22 -14.51
C LEU A 129 14.56 -19.30 -15.66
N THR A 130 14.75 -18.19 -16.37
CA THR A 130 15.87 -18.03 -17.30
C THR A 130 17.20 -17.94 -16.56
N ASP A 131 18.30 -18.18 -17.27
CA ASP A 131 19.63 -18.07 -16.67
C ASP A 131 19.92 -16.63 -16.21
N GLU A 132 19.44 -15.63 -16.94
CA GLU A 132 19.53 -14.22 -16.55
C GLU A 132 18.81 -13.94 -15.23
N ALA A 133 17.57 -14.44 -15.06
CA ALA A 133 16.82 -14.27 -13.83
C ALA A 133 17.47 -15.03 -12.65
N LYS A 134 18.11 -16.18 -12.90
CA LYS A 134 18.90 -16.88 -11.88
C LYS A 134 20.11 -16.07 -11.43
N GLN A 135 20.86 -15.49 -12.38
CA GLN A 135 21.96 -14.57 -12.03
C GLN A 135 21.45 -13.34 -11.28
N GLY A 136 20.33 -12.77 -11.71
CA GLY A 136 19.64 -11.67 -11.02
C GLY A 136 19.28 -11.99 -9.58
N ALA A 137 18.77 -13.19 -9.33
CA ALA A 137 18.46 -13.65 -7.97
C ALA A 137 19.73 -13.74 -7.10
N LEU A 138 20.85 -14.22 -7.64
CA LEU A 138 22.12 -14.28 -6.92
C LEU A 138 22.66 -12.88 -6.59
N LEU A 139 22.53 -11.93 -7.52
CA LEU A 139 22.89 -10.54 -7.30
C LEU A 139 22.01 -9.93 -6.19
N PHE A 140 20.69 -10.07 -6.33
CA PHE A 140 19.70 -9.53 -5.39
C PHE A 140 19.89 -10.05 -3.96
N LEU A 141 20.15 -11.36 -3.82
CA LEU A 141 20.39 -12.03 -2.53
C LEU A 141 21.80 -11.83 -1.98
N GLY A 142 22.71 -11.28 -2.79
CA GLY A 142 24.12 -11.15 -2.49
C GLY A 142 24.62 -9.71 -2.69
N GLN A 143 25.45 -9.51 -3.72
CA GLN A 143 26.24 -8.28 -3.88
C GLN A 143 25.40 -7.01 -4.12
N ALA A 144 24.18 -7.14 -4.66
CA ALA A 144 23.29 -5.99 -4.84
C ALA A 144 22.61 -5.55 -3.54
N ASN A 145 22.77 -6.33 -2.45
CA ASN A 145 22.35 -6.01 -1.09
C ASN A 145 20.83 -5.85 -0.88
N CYS A 146 20.01 -6.11 -1.89
CA CYS A 146 18.55 -5.89 -1.86
C CYS A 146 17.86 -6.72 -0.77
N SER A 147 18.32 -7.96 -0.58
CA SER A 147 17.74 -8.90 0.40
C SER A 147 18.05 -8.57 1.86
N ARG A 148 18.76 -7.47 2.15
CA ARG A 148 18.91 -6.98 3.53
C ARG A 148 17.58 -6.51 4.12
N CYS A 149 16.74 -5.88 3.29
CA CYS A 149 15.39 -5.45 3.66
C CYS A 149 14.33 -6.28 2.93
N HIS A 150 14.54 -6.61 1.66
CA HIS A 150 13.61 -7.41 0.87
C HIS A 150 13.82 -8.92 1.06
N ALA A 151 13.56 -9.40 2.28
CA ALA A 151 13.86 -10.75 2.71
C ALA A 151 12.64 -11.68 2.77
N GLY A 152 12.90 -12.99 2.85
CA GLY A 152 11.89 -14.03 3.04
C GLY A 152 10.93 -14.21 1.86
N ASN A 153 9.88 -15.00 2.07
CA ASN A 153 8.97 -15.44 0.99
C ASN A 153 8.15 -14.32 0.35
N LEU A 154 8.00 -13.19 1.05
CA LEU A 154 7.27 -12.01 0.57
C LEU A 154 8.21 -10.90 0.09
N PHE A 155 9.53 -11.07 0.21
CA PHE A 155 10.54 -10.05 -0.10
C PHE A 155 10.32 -8.75 0.68
N THR A 156 10.11 -8.89 1.99
CA THR A 156 9.97 -7.79 2.95
C THR A 156 10.30 -8.30 4.35
N ASP A 157 11.09 -7.53 5.08
CA ASP A 157 11.32 -7.68 6.52
C ASP A 157 10.22 -7.02 7.37
N GLN A 158 9.29 -6.30 6.72
CA GLN A 158 8.23 -5.50 7.33
C GLN A 158 8.72 -4.38 8.25
N LEU A 159 10.01 -4.05 8.21
CA LEU A 159 10.61 -2.95 8.94
C LEU A 159 10.49 -1.65 8.13
N THR A 160 10.85 -0.53 8.76
CA THR A 160 10.83 0.80 8.15
C THR A 160 12.24 1.29 7.85
N HIS A 161 12.45 1.83 6.65
CA HIS A 161 13.74 2.34 6.19
C HIS A 161 13.55 3.66 5.47
N ASN A 162 14.52 4.55 5.59
CA ASN A 162 14.57 5.78 4.80
C ASN A 162 15.58 5.59 3.66
N LEU A 163 15.06 5.57 2.44
CA LEU A 163 15.87 5.53 1.21
C LEU A 163 15.95 6.91 0.55
N ALA A 164 15.52 7.99 1.19
CA ALA A 164 15.52 9.35 0.61
C ALA A 164 14.75 9.42 -0.73
N MET A 165 13.58 8.75 -0.77
CA MET A 165 12.72 8.72 -1.95
C MET A 165 12.16 10.12 -2.25
N PRO A 166 12.07 10.54 -3.53
CA PRO A 166 11.50 11.82 -3.89
C PRO A 166 10.05 11.96 -3.37
N GLN A 167 9.76 13.06 -2.68
CA GLN A 167 8.42 13.37 -2.20
C GLN A 167 7.67 14.17 -3.25
N VAL A 168 6.52 13.64 -3.67
CA VAL A 168 5.58 14.27 -4.62
C VAL A 168 4.17 14.24 -4.04
N GLY A 169 3.32 15.15 -4.49
CA GLY A 169 1.94 15.26 -4.01
C GLY A 169 1.82 15.92 -2.62
N PRO A 170 0.68 15.73 -1.94
CA PRO A 170 0.31 16.52 -0.76
C PRO A 170 1.08 16.16 0.51
N GLY A 171 1.77 15.01 0.55
CA GLY A 171 2.32 14.46 1.78
C GLY A 171 1.25 14.13 2.83
N ASN A 172 1.67 13.77 4.03
CA ASN A 172 0.78 13.44 5.15
C ASN A 172 1.04 14.29 6.40
N ASN A 173 1.88 15.33 6.30
CA ASN A 173 2.16 16.23 7.40
C ASN A 173 1.20 17.42 7.41
N LYS A 174 0.24 17.41 8.35
CA LYS A 174 -0.73 18.50 8.54
C LYS A 174 -0.06 19.86 8.83
N ALA A 175 1.11 19.87 9.47
CA ALA A 175 1.82 21.11 9.81
C ALA A 175 2.63 21.67 8.64
N GLN A 176 3.03 20.82 7.69
CA GLN A 176 3.86 21.18 6.53
C GLN A 176 3.35 20.42 5.29
N PRO A 177 2.36 20.98 4.58
CA PRO A 177 1.85 20.39 3.35
C PRO A 177 2.96 20.12 2.34
N GLY A 178 2.85 19.02 1.61
CA GLY A 178 3.85 18.55 0.68
C GLY A 178 4.93 17.66 1.29
N ILE A 179 4.98 17.52 2.62
CA ILE A 179 5.94 16.66 3.33
C ILE A 179 5.24 15.42 3.89
N ASP A 180 5.88 14.26 3.76
CA ASP A 180 5.53 13.05 4.49
C ASP A 180 6.68 12.66 5.41
N LEU A 181 6.41 12.57 6.71
CA LEU A 181 7.40 12.17 7.71
C LEU A 181 7.53 10.64 7.81
N GLY A 182 6.68 9.88 7.11
CA GLY A 182 6.64 8.43 7.20
C GLY A 182 6.37 7.97 8.64
N ARG A 183 7.20 7.05 9.13
CA ARG A 183 7.06 6.43 10.45
C ARG A 183 7.05 7.45 11.59
N ALA A 184 7.81 8.53 11.50
CA ALA A 184 7.82 9.59 12.51
C ALA A 184 6.46 10.30 12.68
N GLY A 185 5.60 10.30 11.66
CA GLY A 185 4.23 10.82 11.78
C GLY A 185 3.41 10.09 12.84
N GLU A 186 3.70 8.80 13.05
CA GLU A 186 3.02 7.95 14.02
C GLU A 186 3.76 7.84 15.36
N THR A 187 5.09 7.80 15.35
CA THR A 187 5.89 7.61 16.57
C THR A 187 6.20 8.92 17.28
N GLY A 188 6.26 10.02 16.54
CA GLY A 188 6.76 11.31 17.02
C GLY A 188 8.27 11.32 17.30
N ASP A 189 9.00 10.26 16.95
CA ASP A 189 10.45 10.17 17.14
C ASP A 189 11.17 10.71 15.88
N PRO A 190 11.99 11.76 15.99
CA PRO A 190 12.79 12.25 14.86
C PRO A 190 13.71 11.19 14.23
N ALA A 191 14.11 10.15 14.97
CA ALA A 191 14.92 9.06 14.41
C ALA A 191 14.18 8.25 13.34
N ASP A 192 12.84 8.29 13.34
CA ASP A 192 11.99 7.60 12.38
C ASP A 192 11.63 8.47 11.15
N ASN A 193 12.20 9.68 11.04
CA ASN A 193 11.87 10.60 9.97
C ASN A 193 12.12 9.99 8.59
N TYR A 194 11.13 10.12 7.72
CA TYR A 194 11.16 9.69 6.32
C TYR A 194 11.32 8.18 6.12
N ALA A 195 11.18 7.40 7.19
CA ALA A 195 11.24 5.95 7.10
C ALA A 195 9.87 5.37 6.70
N PHE A 196 9.86 4.50 5.70
CA PHE A 196 8.65 3.83 5.22
C PHE A 196 8.82 2.32 5.28
N ARG A 197 7.71 1.61 5.47
CA ARG A 197 7.73 0.14 5.56
C ARG A 197 8.21 -0.46 4.24
N THR A 198 9.16 -1.40 4.29
CA THR A 198 9.61 -2.19 3.14
C THR A 198 8.40 -2.88 2.50
N PRO A 199 7.98 -2.53 1.26
CA PRO A 199 6.86 -3.20 0.61
C PRO A 199 7.29 -4.61 0.14
N PRO A 200 6.36 -5.58 0.12
CA PRO A 200 6.62 -6.87 -0.53
C PRO A 200 6.86 -6.67 -2.04
N LEU A 201 7.72 -7.51 -2.65
CA LEU A 201 8.08 -7.40 -4.08
C LEU A 201 7.36 -8.38 -5.01
N ARG A 202 6.45 -9.21 -4.48
CA ARG A 202 5.61 -10.06 -5.34
C ARG A 202 4.79 -9.18 -6.28
N ASN A 203 4.83 -9.50 -7.58
CA ASN A 203 4.17 -8.73 -8.65
C ASN A 203 4.65 -7.27 -8.80
N VAL A 204 5.84 -6.91 -8.29
CA VAL A 204 6.34 -5.51 -8.32
C VAL A 204 6.41 -4.91 -9.73
N ALA A 205 6.57 -5.75 -10.76
CA ALA A 205 6.59 -5.29 -12.16
C ALA A 205 5.23 -4.77 -12.65
N LEU A 206 4.13 -5.03 -11.93
CA LEU A 206 2.76 -4.64 -12.31
C LEU A 206 2.21 -3.46 -11.50
N THR A 207 2.92 -3.02 -10.46
CA THR A 207 2.37 -2.12 -9.43
C THR A 207 2.95 -0.71 -9.49
N GLY A 208 3.37 -0.28 -10.67
CA GLY A 208 3.78 1.11 -10.89
C GLY A 208 2.58 2.08 -10.78
N PRO A 209 2.83 3.37 -10.54
CA PRO A 209 4.12 3.98 -10.22
C PRO A 209 4.65 3.54 -8.85
N TRP A 210 5.97 3.61 -8.65
CA TRP A 210 6.64 3.05 -7.46
C TRP A 210 6.99 4.13 -6.42
N THR A 211 7.32 3.66 -5.20
CA THR A 211 7.51 4.41 -3.93
C THR A 211 6.19 4.79 -3.24
N HIS A 212 6.26 5.27 -2.00
CA HIS A 212 5.08 5.65 -1.21
C HIS A 212 4.30 6.80 -1.84
N ALA A 213 4.98 7.65 -2.61
CA ALA A 213 4.39 8.80 -3.29
C ALA A 213 4.19 8.58 -4.81
N GLY A 214 4.56 7.41 -5.36
CA GLY A 214 4.47 7.16 -6.79
C GLY A 214 5.44 7.99 -7.63
N ALA A 215 6.64 8.27 -7.10
CA ALA A 215 7.60 9.17 -7.73
C ALA A 215 8.31 8.58 -8.96
N TYR A 216 8.33 7.25 -9.11
CA TYR A 216 8.97 6.61 -10.26
C TYR A 216 7.97 5.97 -11.20
N THR A 217 8.11 6.23 -12.50
CA THR A 217 7.22 5.69 -13.55
C THR A 217 7.79 4.47 -14.27
N SER A 218 9.00 4.02 -13.92
CA SER A 218 9.56 2.73 -14.37
C SER A 218 10.21 1.95 -13.23
N LEU A 219 10.19 0.63 -13.33
CA LEU A 219 10.81 -0.27 -12.37
C LEU A 219 12.34 -0.06 -12.36
N GLU A 220 12.92 0.18 -13.53
CA GLU A 220 14.33 0.44 -13.71
C GLU A 220 14.77 1.71 -12.98
N ALA A 221 13.98 2.79 -13.05
CA ALA A 221 14.33 4.05 -12.41
C ALA A 221 14.32 3.93 -10.88
N VAL A 222 13.32 3.23 -10.32
CA VAL A 222 13.29 3.00 -8.86
C VAL A 222 14.42 2.06 -8.42
N VAL A 223 14.78 1.03 -9.20
CA VAL A 223 15.93 0.17 -8.87
C VAL A 223 17.24 0.96 -8.94
N ARG A 224 17.42 1.85 -9.93
CA ARG A 224 18.58 2.76 -9.98
C ARG A 224 18.64 3.69 -8.76
N HIS A 225 17.50 4.15 -8.26
CA HIS A 225 17.45 4.90 -7.01
C HIS A 225 18.01 4.08 -5.84
N HIS A 226 17.61 2.81 -5.69
CA HIS A 226 18.09 1.95 -4.60
C HIS A 226 19.60 1.72 -4.64
N LEU A 227 20.23 1.73 -5.82
CA LEU A 227 21.68 1.54 -5.97
C LEU A 227 22.50 2.74 -5.49
N ASN A 228 21.97 3.96 -5.61
CA ASN A 228 22.62 5.16 -5.10
C ASN A 228 21.58 6.25 -4.73
N PRO A 229 20.94 6.13 -3.55
CA PRO A 229 19.83 7.00 -3.20
C PRO A 229 20.20 8.47 -3.13
N ALA A 230 21.39 8.78 -2.59
CA ALA A 230 21.87 10.16 -2.47
C ALA A 230 22.01 10.84 -3.82
N GLN A 231 22.68 10.19 -4.78
CA GLN A 231 22.81 10.75 -6.13
C GLN A 231 21.45 10.79 -6.85
N ALA A 232 20.63 9.75 -6.70
CA ALA A 232 19.35 9.65 -7.37
C ALA A 232 18.35 10.71 -6.89
N LEU A 233 18.33 11.06 -5.60
CA LEU A 233 17.51 12.16 -5.08
C LEU A 233 17.96 13.51 -5.64
N HIS A 234 19.28 13.79 -5.62
CA HIS A 234 19.81 15.06 -6.15
C HIS A 234 19.61 15.23 -7.66
N SER A 235 19.59 14.14 -8.42
CA SER A 235 19.43 14.16 -9.89
C SER A 235 18.01 13.81 -10.35
N TYR A 236 17.05 13.74 -9.42
CA TYR A 236 15.69 13.36 -9.74
C TYR A 236 15.04 14.33 -10.73
N ASP A 237 14.53 13.78 -11.83
CA ASP A 237 13.83 14.53 -12.86
C ASP A 237 12.30 14.35 -12.71
N PRO A 238 11.55 15.38 -12.29
CA PRO A 238 10.10 15.31 -12.17
C PRO A 238 9.38 15.27 -13.52
N SER A 239 10.06 15.50 -14.65
CA SER A 239 9.45 15.44 -15.99
C SER A 239 8.88 14.07 -16.35
N GLN A 240 9.33 13.02 -15.67
CA GLN A 240 8.80 11.66 -15.78
C GLN A 240 7.36 11.51 -15.25
N LEU A 241 6.92 12.44 -14.38
CA LEU A 241 5.60 12.42 -13.76
C LEU A 241 4.54 12.98 -14.70
N ARG A 242 3.27 12.68 -14.38
CA ARG A 242 2.14 13.39 -14.98
C ARG A 242 2.28 14.90 -14.78
N ALA A 243 1.89 15.68 -15.78
CA ALA A 243 2.05 17.13 -15.80
C ALA A 243 1.48 17.85 -14.56
N ASP A 244 0.37 17.36 -14.02
CA ASP A 244 -0.28 17.92 -12.83
C ASP A 244 0.48 17.65 -11.52
N LEU A 245 1.40 16.68 -11.52
CA LEU A 245 2.22 16.32 -10.35
C LEU A 245 3.63 16.91 -10.40
N GLN A 246 4.12 17.36 -11.56
CA GLN A 246 5.51 17.82 -11.71
C GLN A 246 5.85 18.96 -10.74
N GLY A 247 4.92 19.91 -10.55
CA GLY A 247 5.10 21.04 -9.62
C GLY A 247 4.95 20.69 -8.14
N SER A 248 4.60 19.45 -7.81
CA SER A 248 4.44 18.98 -6.42
C SER A 248 5.70 18.34 -5.83
N PHE A 249 6.75 18.16 -6.65
CA PHE A 249 8.02 17.64 -6.17
C PHE A 249 8.65 18.60 -5.16
N GLN A 250 8.98 18.10 -3.97
CA GLN A 250 9.67 18.86 -2.93
C GLN A 250 11.17 18.97 -3.24
N SER A 251 11.53 20.03 -3.96
CA SER A 251 12.92 20.32 -4.35
C SER A 251 13.67 21.25 -3.39
N ASP A 252 13.12 21.53 -2.20
CA ASP A 252 13.77 22.39 -1.23
C ASP A 252 15.04 21.72 -0.67
N GLU A 253 16.20 22.38 -0.81
CA GLU A 253 17.50 21.81 -0.42
C GLU A 253 17.59 21.47 1.08
N SER A 254 16.87 22.18 1.95
CA SER A 254 16.86 21.86 3.38
C SER A 254 16.08 20.57 3.65
N TYR A 255 14.99 20.35 2.91
CA TYR A 255 14.22 19.11 2.95
C TYR A 255 15.02 17.93 2.37
N LEU A 256 15.65 18.09 1.20
CA LEU A 256 16.49 17.06 0.60
C LEU A 256 17.66 16.68 1.52
N SER A 257 18.32 17.67 2.11
CA SER A 257 19.40 17.45 3.09
C SER A 257 18.90 16.73 4.35
N ALA A 258 17.69 17.05 4.83
CA ALA A 258 17.09 16.38 5.97
C ALA A 258 16.74 14.92 5.68
N GLN A 259 16.28 14.58 4.48
CA GLN A 259 16.09 13.19 4.08
C GLN A 259 17.42 12.42 4.07
N LEU A 260 18.45 13.00 3.47
CA LEU A 260 19.77 12.37 3.37
C LEU A 260 20.46 12.21 4.73
N SER A 261 20.23 13.11 5.69
CA SER A 261 20.79 12.99 7.04
C SER A 261 20.17 11.84 7.85
N HIS A 262 19.00 11.35 7.44
CA HIS A 262 18.32 10.20 8.05
C HIS A 262 18.41 8.94 7.18
N LEU A 263 19.28 8.93 6.15
CA LEU A 263 19.39 7.80 5.23
C LEU A 263 19.74 6.51 5.99
N ASP A 264 19.07 5.42 5.64
CA ASP A 264 19.33 4.13 6.27
C ASP A 264 20.79 3.68 6.02
N PRO A 265 21.55 3.30 7.06
CA PRO A 265 22.93 2.86 6.91
C PRO A 265 23.13 1.71 5.92
N LEU A 266 22.12 0.86 5.70
CA LEU A 266 22.17 -0.27 4.76
C LEU A 266 22.27 0.16 3.29
N VAL A 267 21.86 1.40 2.96
CA VAL A 267 21.90 1.97 1.60
C VAL A 267 22.81 3.19 1.50
N ALA A 268 23.50 3.56 2.57
CA ALA A 268 24.39 4.72 2.60
C ALA A 268 25.63 4.56 1.72
N THR A 269 26.03 3.31 1.42
CA THR A 269 27.12 3.02 0.47
C THR A 269 26.52 2.64 -0.88
N PRO A 270 26.86 3.36 -1.97
CA PRO A 270 26.38 3.00 -3.30
C PRO A 270 26.81 1.60 -3.72
N VAL A 271 25.92 0.93 -4.45
CA VAL A 271 26.17 -0.36 -5.09
C VAL A 271 26.39 -0.10 -6.58
N ASP A 272 27.54 -0.54 -7.08
CA ASP A 272 27.86 -0.48 -8.51
C ASP A 272 27.51 -1.81 -9.18
N LEU A 273 26.68 -1.74 -10.21
CA LEU A 273 26.32 -2.88 -11.05
C LEU A 273 26.63 -2.50 -12.50
N SER A 274 27.27 -3.40 -13.25
CA SER A 274 27.33 -3.26 -14.71
C SER A 274 25.92 -3.28 -15.31
N ASP A 275 25.75 -2.73 -16.52
CA ASP A 275 24.45 -2.76 -17.22
C ASP A 275 23.88 -4.18 -17.32
N ARG A 276 24.76 -5.17 -17.53
CA ARG A 276 24.35 -6.58 -17.57
C ARG A 276 23.83 -7.08 -16.22
N GLU A 277 24.52 -6.75 -15.13
CA GLU A 277 24.08 -7.16 -13.79
C GLU A 277 22.78 -6.46 -13.40
N PHE A 278 22.63 -5.19 -13.77
CA PHE A 278 21.40 -4.44 -13.61
C PHE A 278 20.23 -5.12 -14.35
N ASP A 279 20.40 -5.43 -15.63
CA ASP A 279 19.37 -6.12 -16.43
C ASP A 279 19.01 -7.49 -15.86
N GLN A 280 19.98 -8.20 -15.28
CA GLN A 280 19.75 -9.47 -14.58
C GLN A 280 18.88 -9.28 -13.34
N VAL A 281 19.14 -8.26 -12.52
CA VAL A 281 18.28 -7.91 -11.37
C VAL A 281 16.86 -7.58 -11.84
N ILE A 282 16.70 -6.81 -12.92
CA ILE A 282 15.38 -6.52 -13.49
C ILE A 282 14.70 -7.80 -13.99
N ALA A 283 15.42 -8.71 -14.64
CA ALA A 283 14.88 -10.00 -15.06
C ALA A 283 14.38 -10.83 -13.86
N PHE A 284 15.11 -10.80 -12.74
CA PHE A 284 14.68 -11.44 -11.51
C PHE A 284 13.40 -10.81 -10.92
N LEU A 285 13.32 -9.48 -10.84
CA LEU A 285 12.12 -8.80 -10.33
C LEU A 285 10.88 -9.08 -11.20
N ASN A 286 11.05 -9.17 -12.52
CA ASN A 286 9.98 -9.59 -13.43
C ASN A 286 9.55 -11.04 -13.19
N ALA A 287 10.49 -11.91 -12.81
CA ALA A 287 10.20 -13.31 -12.48
C ALA A 287 9.43 -13.49 -11.17
N LEU A 288 9.23 -12.43 -10.38
CA LEU A 288 8.35 -12.40 -9.20
C LEU A 288 6.87 -12.15 -9.55
N THR A 289 6.54 -12.01 -10.83
CA THR A 289 5.17 -11.79 -11.31
C THR A 289 4.45 -13.11 -11.51
N ASP A 290 3.34 -13.30 -10.80
CA ASP A 290 2.39 -14.36 -11.08
C ASP A 290 1.63 -14.03 -12.37
N PRO A 291 1.62 -14.92 -13.39
CA PRO A 291 0.86 -14.68 -14.62
C PRO A 291 -0.63 -14.39 -14.39
N ALA A 292 -1.23 -14.95 -13.32
CA ALA A 292 -2.62 -14.69 -12.99
C ALA A 292 -2.87 -13.26 -12.46
N ALA A 293 -1.84 -12.57 -11.96
CA ALA A 293 -1.94 -11.19 -11.49
C ALA A 293 -2.02 -10.16 -12.63
N ILE A 294 -1.63 -10.56 -13.86
CA ILE A 294 -1.65 -9.67 -15.04
C ILE A 294 -3.09 -9.32 -15.45
N ASN A 295 -4.03 -10.24 -15.24
CA ASN A 295 -5.42 -10.04 -15.63
C ASN A 295 -6.38 -10.34 -14.47
N LEU A 296 -6.88 -9.26 -13.87
CA LEU A 296 -7.79 -9.29 -12.72
C LEU A 296 -9.27 -9.24 -13.10
N THR A 297 -9.63 -9.30 -14.39
CA THR A 297 -11.04 -9.20 -14.82
C THR A 297 -11.93 -10.29 -14.21
N ASN A 298 -11.37 -11.44 -13.86
CA ASN A 298 -12.10 -12.54 -13.22
C ASN A 298 -12.51 -12.25 -11.77
N VAL A 299 -11.89 -11.27 -11.09
CA VAL A 299 -12.28 -10.87 -9.73
C VAL A 299 -13.38 -9.82 -9.72
N VAL A 300 -13.67 -9.19 -10.87
CA VAL A 300 -14.74 -8.19 -11.00
C VAL A 300 -16.09 -8.90 -11.07
N PRO A 301 -17.02 -8.65 -10.14
CA PRO A 301 -18.33 -9.29 -10.17
C PRO A 301 -19.16 -8.79 -11.35
N LYS A 302 -20.04 -9.64 -11.87
CA LYS A 302 -20.97 -9.24 -12.95
C LYS A 302 -21.96 -8.15 -12.54
N SER A 303 -22.28 -8.11 -11.24
CA SER A 303 -23.23 -7.18 -10.61
C SER A 303 -22.96 -7.15 -9.11
N VAL A 304 -23.35 -6.06 -8.45
CA VAL A 304 -23.32 -5.95 -6.98
C VAL A 304 -24.72 -6.02 -6.38
N PRO A 305 -24.88 -6.45 -5.11
CA PRO A 305 -26.19 -6.57 -4.45
C PRO A 305 -27.03 -5.29 -4.41
N SER A 306 -26.38 -4.12 -4.43
CA SER A 306 -27.07 -2.82 -4.49
C SER A 306 -27.68 -2.50 -5.87
N GLY A 307 -27.32 -3.25 -6.91
CA GLY A 307 -27.74 -2.98 -8.30
C GLY A 307 -26.99 -1.82 -8.97
N LEU A 308 -26.03 -1.20 -8.29
CA LEU A 308 -25.16 -0.18 -8.88
C LEU A 308 -24.35 -0.75 -10.05
N PRO A 309 -24.01 0.09 -11.05
CA PRO A 309 -23.14 -0.33 -12.14
C PRO A 309 -21.78 -0.77 -11.59
N VAL A 310 -21.19 -1.77 -12.26
CA VAL A 310 -19.82 -2.20 -12.02
C VAL A 310 -18.99 -1.76 -13.20
N ASP A 311 -17.95 -0.98 -12.95
CA ASP A 311 -16.99 -0.57 -13.97
C ASP A 311 -16.24 -1.81 -14.50
N LYS A 312 -16.14 -1.90 -15.82
CA LYS A 312 -15.57 -3.06 -16.53
C LYS A 312 -14.35 -2.68 -17.33
#